data_AF-A0A3C1WIC3-F1
#
_entry.id   AF-A0A3C1WIC3-F1
#
_cell.length_a   1.000
_cell.length_b   1.000
_cell.length_c   1.000
_cell.angle_alpha   90.00
_cell.angle_beta   90.00
_cell.angle_gamma   90.00
#
_symmetry.space_group_name_H-M   'P 1'
#
loop_
_entity.id
_entity.type
_entity.pdbx_description
1 polymer ?
#
loop_
_entity_poly.entity_id
_entity_poly.type
_entity_poly.pdbx_seq_one_letter_code
_entity_poly.pdbx_strand_id
1 'polypeptide(L)'
;MLIFIDENIPQGREAFSAYGEVRTFHGRELKQADLKQADALLIRSITKVNAGLLDGTPVRFVGTATIGVDHVDQEHLRNAG
;
A
#
# COMPACT_ATOMS: atom_id res chain seq x y z
N MET A 1 0.47 -0.98 14.49
CA MET A 1 0.21 -1.08 13.04
C MET A 1 1.14 -0.10 12.33
N LEU A 2 1.86 -0.55 11.32
CA LEU A 2 2.70 0.27 10.45
C LEU A 2 2.01 0.43 9.09
N ILE A 3 1.63 1.67 8.78
CA ILE A 3 0.87 2.04 7.58
C ILE A 3 1.81 2.74 6.62
N PHE A 4 1.98 2.16 5.43
CA PHE A 4 2.75 2.76 4.35
C PHE A 4 1.81 3.54 3.44
N ILE A 5 2.13 4.80 3.15
CA ILE A 5 1.29 5.70 2.37
C ILE A 5 2.10 6.38 1.27
N ASP A 6 1.60 6.40 0.04
CA ASP A 6 2.18 7.21 -1.05
C ASP A 6 2.19 8.68 -0.60
N GLU A 7 3.36 9.31 -0.62
CA GLU A 7 3.57 10.68 -0.12
C GLU A 7 2.69 11.74 -0.82
N ASN A 8 2.19 11.43 -2.01
CA ASN A 8 1.36 12.33 -2.80
C ASN A 8 -0.14 12.12 -2.55
N ILE A 9 -0.54 11.29 -1.58
CA ILE A 9 -1.91 11.24 -1.08
C ILE A 9 -2.11 12.45 -0.16
N PRO A 10 -2.95 13.44 -0.53
CA PRO A 10 -3.16 14.61 0.30
C PRO A 10 -3.69 14.24 1.67
N GLN A 11 -3.11 14.84 2.72
CA GLN A 11 -3.43 14.56 4.13
C GLN A 11 -3.34 13.08 4.53
N GLY A 12 -2.65 12.24 3.75
CA GLY A 12 -2.59 10.80 4.03
C GLY A 12 -1.96 10.50 5.38
N ARG A 13 -0.90 11.23 5.77
CA ARG A 13 -0.28 11.05 7.08
C ARG A 13 -1.24 11.41 8.20
N GLU A 14 -1.85 12.58 8.14
CA GLU A 14 -2.75 13.11 9.16
C GLU A 14 -3.99 12.22 9.31
N ALA A 15 -4.59 11.80 8.20
CA ALA A 15 -5.79 10.97 8.19
C ALA A 15 -5.56 9.60 8.85
N PHE A 16 -4.35 9.05 8.74
CA PHE A 16 -4.05 7.69 9.20
C PHE A 16 -3.20 7.59 10.47
N SER A 17 -2.64 8.70 10.97
CA SER A 17 -1.80 8.72 12.18
C SER A 17 -2.54 8.27 13.44
N ALA A 18 -3.88 8.36 13.48
CA ALA A 18 -4.69 7.87 14.58
C ALA A 18 -4.77 6.32 14.64
N TYR A 19 -4.45 5.62 13.55
CA TYR A 19 -4.57 4.16 13.44
C TYR A 19 -3.22 3.43 13.55
N GLY A 20 -2.10 4.14 13.50
CA GLY A 20 -0.77 3.52 13.60
C GLY A 20 0.40 4.44 13.27
N GLU A 21 1.59 3.88 13.28
CA GLU A 21 2.78 4.56 12.76
C GLU A 21 2.63 4.70 11.24
N VAL A 22 2.80 5.93 10.72
CA VAL A 22 2.74 6.19 9.29
C VAL A 22 4.15 6.42 8.73
N ARG A 23 4.50 5.66 7.70
CA ARG A 23 5.68 5.89 6.86
C ARG A 23 5.23 6.23 5.44
N THR A 24 5.87 7.23 4.85
CA THR A 24 5.59 7.63 3.47
C THR A 24 6.60 7.00 2.52
N PHE A 25 6.18 6.75 1.29
CA PHE A 25 7.06 6.26 0.22
C PHE A 25 6.77 6.97 -1.10
N HIS A 26 7.76 6.96 -1.99
CA HIS A 26 7.60 7.44 -3.37
C HIS A 26 7.08 6.27 -4.25
N GLY A 27 5.89 6.40 -4.83
CA GLY A 27 5.18 5.26 -5.45
C GLY A 27 5.92 4.52 -6.57
N ARG A 28 6.87 5.18 -7.26
CA ARG A 28 7.72 4.55 -8.30
C ARG A 28 8.88 3.72 -7.75
N GLU A 29 9.24 3.93 -6.49
CA GLU A 29 10.44 3.35 -5.87
C GLU A 29 10.12 2.21 -4.92
N LEU A 30 8.83 1.99 -4.60
CA LEU A 30 8.38 0.96 -3.67
C LEU A 30 8.75 -0.44 -4.18
N LYS A 31 9.43 -1.20 -3.33
CA LYS A 31 9.79 -2.60 -3.55
C LYS A 31 9.23 -3.46 -2.41
N GLN A 32 9.08 -4.75 -2.69
CA GLN A 32 8.69 -5.77 -1.70
C GLN A 32 9.56 -5.74 -0.43
N ALA A 33 10.86 -5.41 -0.57
CA ALA A 33 11.79 -5.30 0.55
C ALA A 33 11.42 -4.17 1.53
N ASP A 34 10.82 -3.09 1.05
CA ASP A 34 10.39 -1.97 1.88
C ASP A 34 9.15 -2.33 2.72
N LEU A 35 8.37 -3.29 2.22
CA LEU A 35 7.12 -3.75 2.84
C LEU A 35 7.31 -4.79 3.94
N LYS A 36 8.54 -5.16 4.29
CA LYS A 36 8.80 -6.24 5.28
C LYS A 36 8.24 -6.01 6.68
N GLN A 37 7.87 -4.77 7.00
CA GLN A 37 7.25 -4.38 8.27
C GLN A 37 5.86 -3.75 8.07
N ALA A 38 5.41 -3.59 6.83
CA ALA A 38 4.17 -2.87 6.53
C ALA A 38 2.95 -3.75 6.79
N ASP A 39 2.05 -3.30 7.66
CA ASP A 39 0.78 -3.98 7.93
C ASP A 39 -0.30 -3.56 6.91
N ALA A 40 -0.25 -2.30 6.46
CA ALA A 40 -1.20 -1.72 5.51
C ALA A 40 -0.47 -0.86 4.47
N LEU A 41 -1.00 -0.84 3.25
CA LEU A 41 -0.45 -0.12 2.10
C LEU A 41 -1.52 0.76 1.46
N LEU A 42 -1.29 2.07 1.40
CA LEU A 42 -2.15 3.06 0.76
C LEU A 42 -1.43 3.70 -0.42
N ILE A 43 -1.98 3.52 -1.63
CA ILE A 43 -1.32 3.84 -2.89
C ILE A 43 -2.15 4.75 -3.80
N ARG A 44 -1.52 5.21 -4.88
CA ARG A 44 -2.18 5.77 -6.07
C ARG A 44 -1.88 4.90 -7.30
N SER A 45 -2.41 5.29 -8.46
CA SER A 45 -2.36 4.52 -9.71
C SER A 45 -0.95 4.24 -10.27
N ILE A 46 0.06 4.98 -9.79
CA ILE A 46 1.45 4.76 -10.22
C ILE A 46 2.06 3.49 -9.62
N THR A 47 1.55 3.02 -8.48
CA THR A 47 2.05 1.83 -7.79
C THR A 47 1.30 0.61 -8.29
N LYS A 48 2.00 -0.36 -8.89
CA LYS A 48 1.39 -1.63 -9.31
C LYS A 48 1.38 -2.62 -8.15
N VAL A 49 0.21 -3.08 -7.76
CA VAL A 49 0.03 -4.06 -6.68
C VAL A 49 -0.25 -5.43 -7.29
N ASN A 50 0.64 -6.38 -7.03
CA ASN A 50 0.56 -7.75 -7.50
C ASN A 50 1.30 -8.69 -6.54
N ALA A 51 1.28 -9.99 -6.84
CA ALA A 51 1.98 -11.03 -6.08
C ALA A 51 3.47 -10.71 -5.84
N GLY A 52 4.17 -10.20 -6.85
CA GLY A 52 5.59 -9.85 -6.73
C GLY A 52 5.87 -8.72 -5.72
N LEU A 53 4.90 -7.83 -5.49
CA LEU A 53 5.00 -6.79 -4.48
C LEU A 53 4.61 -7.29 -3.09
N LEU A 54 3.60 -8.16 -2.98
CA LEU A 54 2.93 -8.48 -1.72
C LEU A 54 3.33 -9.82 -1.10
N ASP A 55 3.66 -10.84 -1.88
CA ASP A 55 3.93 -12.18 -1.37
C ASP A 55 5.06 -12.15 -0.34
N GLY A 56 4.89 -12.84 0.80
CA GLY A 56 5.90 -12.84 1.86
C GLY A 56 6.17 -11.48 2.51
N THR A 57 5.20 -10.55 2.42
CA THR A 57 5.11 -9.34 3.24
C THR A 57 4.01 -9.52 4.31
N PRO A 58 4.03 -8.77 5.42
CA PRO A 58 2.96 -8.78 6.41
C PRO A 58 1.76 -7.90 6.02
N VAL A 59 1.70 -7.36 4.78
CA VAL A 59 0.62 -6.48 4.35
C VAL A 59 -0.70 -7.24 4.34
N ARG A 60 -1.69 -6.73 5.07
CA ARG A 60 -3.05 -7.31 5.18
C ARG A 60 -4.14 -6.41 4.63
N PHE A 61 -3.80 -5.17 4.30
CA PHE A 61 -4.75 -4.20 3.77
C PHE A 61 -4.10 -3.37 2.67
N VAL A 62 -4.79 -3.30 1.53
CA VAL A 62 -4.40 -2.43 0.41
C VAL A 62 -5.56 -1.47 0.12
N GLY A 63 -5.28 -0.17 0.21
CA GLY A 63 -6.20 0.89 -0.20
C GLY A 63 -5.63 1.68 -1.37
N THR A 64 -6.48 2.13 -2.29
CA THR A 64 -6.06 3.01 -3.39
C THR A 64 -6.89 4.29 -3.42
N ALA A 65 -6.20 5.43 -3.44
CA ALA A 65 -6.81 6.77 -3.50
C ALA A 65 -6.99 7.22 -4.96
N THR A 66 -7.70 6.40 -5.75
CA THR A 66 -7.91 6.59 -7.20
C THR A 66 -9.34 6.23 -7.59
N ILE A 67 -9.78 6.70 -8.76
CA ILE A 67 -11.11 6.39 -9.31
C ILE A 67 -11.21 4.92 -9.72
N GLY A 68 -10.15 4.38 -10.35
CA GLY A 68 -10.07 3.00 -10.83
C GLY A 68 -9.10 2.15 -10.03
N VAL A 69 -9.01 0.88 -10.41
CA VAL A 69 -8.23 -0.18 -9.74
C VAL A 69 -7.40 -1.03 -10.70
N ASP A 70 -7.18 -0.58 -11.94
CA ASP A 70 -6.45 -1.33 -12.98
C ASP A 70 -5.00 -1.66 -12.59
N HIS A 71 -4.41 -0.87 -11.70
CA HIS A 71 -3.07 -1.07 -11.15
C HIS A 71 -3.04 -2.05 -9.96
N VAL A 72 -4.18 -2.61 -9.59
CA VAL A 72 -4.33 -3.57 -8.48
C VAL A 72 -4.78 -4.91 -9.04
N ASP A 73 -3.98 -5.96 -8.82
CA ASP A 73 -4.38 -7.33 -9.07
C ASP A 73 -5.41 -7.79 -8.03
N GLN A 74 -6.67 -7.45 -8.28
CA GLN A 74 -7.78 -7.75 -7.37
C GLN A 74 -8.03 -9.25 -7.20
N GLU A 75 -7.71 -10.06 -8.21
CA GLU A 75 -7.87 -11.52 -8.11
C GLU A 75 -6.84 -12.09 -7.16
N HIS A 76 -5.58 -11.66 -7.29
CA HIS A 76 -4.54 -12.01 -6.34
C HIS A 76 -4.90 -11.60 -4.91
N LEU A 77 -5.38 -10.36 -4.70
CA LEU A 77 -5.81 -9.90 -3.37
C LEU A 77 -6.92 -10.78 -2.80
N ARG A 78 -7.96 -11.09 -3.58
CA ARG A 78 -9.08 -11.96 -3.14
C ARG A 78 -8.62 -13.36 -2.74
N ASN A 79 -7.61 -13.90 -3.43
CA ASN A 79 -7.06 -15.22 -3.14
C ASN A 79 -6.12 -15.21 -1.93
N ALA A 80 -5.54 -14.06 -1.58
CA ALA A 80 -4.60 -13.90 -0.47
C ALA A 80 -5.28 -13.74 0.90
N GLY A 81 -6.53 -13.25 0.95
CA GLY A 81 -7.36 -13.13 2.16
C GLY A 81 -7.76 -11.69 2.48
#